data_AF-A0A7X1GY93-F1
#
_entry.id   AF-A0A7X1GY93-F1
#
_cell.length_a   1.000
_cell.length_b   1.000
_cell.length_c   1.000
_cell.angle_alpha   90.00
_cell.angle_beta   90.00
_cell.angle_gamma   90.00
#
_symmetry.space_group_name_H-M   'P 1'
#
loop_
_entity.id
_entity.type
_entity.pdbx_description
1 polymer ?
#
loop_
_entity_poly.entity_id
_entity_poly.type
_entity_poly.pdbx_seq_one_letter_code
_entity_poly.pdbx_strand_id
1 'polypeptide(L)'
;MDTKIQTIQKSLRIRKVDVEEISNGIRVKIKNAGLPPVSIDIYTLRSNPDHLRAKIKGGDDFPEVSDNDLKKIRIKLQNDLLGVASVGTFTSLGRRGEAHYYYAHITMSKKSADLVLIQKGAQHALEQLKGIDAGTFRKGLDKLGLPRSSKVRLSLTRIFRESGDIEEMLTVVVQEAGIIAKTADWRLLKDVKENSDVPYLNIIVELLWKAVAKERLIKTLEDIHN
;
A
#
# COMPACT_ATOMS: atom_id res chain seq x y z
N MET A 1 10.41 -17.68 6.73
CA MET A 1 9.15 -16.94 6.94
C MET A 1 8.14 -17.37 5.88
N ASP A 2 6.87 -17.54 6.23
CA ASP A 2 5.81 -17.98 5.30
C ASP A 2 5.62 -17.00 4.12
N THR A 3 5.32 -17.51 2.93
CA THR A 3 5.21 -16.69 1.70
C THR A 3 4.09 -15.66 1.79
N LYS A 4 2.96 -15.97 2.43
CA LYS A 4 1.84 -15.05 2.63
C LYS A 4 2.25 -13.89 3.53
N ILE A 5 3.03 -14.18 4.58
CA ILE A 5 3.60 -13.17 5.49
C ILE A 5 4.58 -12.26 4.73
N GLN A 6 5.45 -12.83 3.89
CA GLN A 6 6.36 -12.04 3.06
C GLN A 6 5.59 -11.12 2.09
N THR A 7 4.51 -11.60 1.46
CA THR A 7 3.67 -10.76 0.58
C THR A 7 3.03 -9.60 1.35
N ILE A 8 2.48 -9.87 2.54
CA ILE A 8 1.90 -8.84 3.40
C ILE A 8 2.96 -7.82 3.82
N GLN A 9 4.12 -8.29 4.28
CA GLN A 9 5.23 -7.44 4.72
C GLN A 9 5.67 -6.49 3.60
N LYS A 10 5.92 -7.02 2.40
CA LYS A 10 6.29 -6.20 1.23
C LYS A 10 5.22 -5.16 0.90
N SER A 11 3.94 -5.56 0.90
CA SER A 11 2.83 -4.63 0.67
C SER A 11 2.80 -3.48 1.69
N LEU A 12 2.98 -3.81 2.96
CA LEU A 12 2.93 -2.85 4.05
C LEU A 12 4.13 -1.88 3.98
N ARG A 13 5.33 -2.39 3.68
CA ARG A 13 6.53 -1.57 3.47
C ARG A 13 6.38 -0.58 2.31
N ILE A 14 5.83 -1.02 1.17
CA ILE A 14 5.55 -0.14 0.01
C ILE A 14 4.66 1.04 0.44
N ARG A 15 3.73 0.81 1.37
CA ARG A 15 2.80 1.80 1.92
C ARG A 15 3.37 2.59 3.11
N LYS A 16 4.66 2.44 3.41
CA LYS A 16 5.34 3.06 4.56
C LYS A 16 4.70 2.76 5.91
N VAL A 17 4.06 1.60 6.02
CA VAL A 17 3.62 1.11 7.32
C VAL A 17 4.85 0.57 8.06
N ASP A 18 4.96 0.93 9.33
CA ASP A 18 6.05 0.51 10.21
C ASP A 18 5.87 -0.98 10.54
N VAL A 19 6.80 -1.81 10.07
CA VAL A 19 6.75 -3.27 10.15
C VAL A 19 8.07 -3.84 10.64
N GLU A 20 8.00 -4.63 11.70
CA GLU A 20 9.11 -5.37 12.29
C GLU A 20 8.94 -6.88 12.07
N GLU A 21 10.02 -7.61 11.84
CA GLU A 21 9.96 -9.08 11.78
C GLU A 21 9.90 -9.69 13.18
N ILE A 22 9.08 -10.71 13.35
CA ILE A 22 8.97 -11.50 14.60
C ILE A 22 9.05 -12.99 14.28
N SER A 23 9.26 -13.82 15.30
CA SER A 23 9.60 -15.25 15.15
C SER A 23 8.70 -16.07 14.21
N ASN A 24 7.39 -15.81 14.15
CA ASN A 24 6.45 -16.53 13.27
C ASN A 24 5.64 -15.57 12.36
N GLY A 25 6.10 -14.34 12.13
CA GLY A 25 5.27 -13.34 11.48
C GLY A 25 5.91 -11.97 11.39
N ILE A 26 5.06 -10.95 11.37
CA ILE A 26 5.46 -9.55 11.41
C ILE A 26 4.67 -8.81 12.47
N ARG A 27 5.22 -7.71 12.99
CA ARG A 27 4.53 -6.76 13.85
C ARG A 27 4.32 -5.46 13.09
N VAL A 28 3.07 -5.04 13.01
CA VAL A 28 2.64 -3.81 12.35
C VAL A 28 2.33 -2.76 13.41
N LYS A 29 2.98 -1.61 13.35
CA LYS A 29 2.71 -0.49 14.27
C LYS A 29 1.75 0.48 13.59
N ILE A 30 0.52 0.56 14.10
CA ILE A 30 -0.48 1.49 13.60
C ILE A 30 -0.42 2.79 14.41
N LYS A 31 -0.12 3.88 13.71
CA LYS A 31 -0.23 5.26 14.21
C LYS A 31 -1.41 5.90 13.49
N ASN A 32 -2.48 6.23 14.20
CA ASN A 32 -3.64 6.92 13.64
C ASN A 32 -4.13 8.01 14.58
N ALA A 33 -4.59 9.14 14.05
CA ALA A 33 -5.15 10.22 14.86
C ALA A 33 -6.41 9.71 15.58
N GLY A 34 -6.48 9.91 16.90
CA GLY A 34 -7.61 9.45 17.71
C GLY A 34 -7.62 7.95 18.04
N LEU A 35 -6.51 7.24 17.82
CA LEU A 35 -6.26 5.91 18.39
C LEU A 35 -4.94 5.92 19.15
N PRO A 36 -4.84 5.21 20.29
CA PRO A 36 -3.56 4.99 20.93
C PRO A 36 -2.68 4.11 20.01
N PRO A 37 -1.34 4.22 20.07
CA PRO A 37 -0.47 3.49 19.16
C PRO A 37 -0.57 1.98 19.41
N VAL A 38 -1.15 1.23 18.46
CA VAL A 38 -1.36 -0.21 18.61
C VAL A 38 -0.35 -1.01 17.79
N SER A 39 0.20 -2.06 18.39
CA SER A 39 0.98 -3.07 17.69
C SER A 39 0.12 -4.29 17.36
N ILE A 40 0.16 -4.72 16.09
CA ILE A 40 -0.59 -5.86 15.59
C ILE A 40 0.39 -6.91 15.09
N ASP A 41 0.41 -8.08 15.72
CA ASP A 41 1.18 -9.22 15.25
C ASP A 41 0.37 -9.94 14.15
N ILE A 42 0.90 -10.02 12.93
CA ILE A 42 0.34 -10.83 11.84
C ILE A 42 1.20 -12.07 11.68
N TYR A 43 0.61 -13.25 11.83
CA TYR A 43 1.35 -14.51 11.84
C TYR A 43 0.52 -15.68 11.32
N THR A 44 1.20 -16.76 10.90
CA THR A 44 0.56 -18.03 10.56
C THR A 44 0.50 -18.94 11.79
N LEU A 45 -0.59 -19.69 11.95
CA LEU A 45 -0.68 -20.68 13.02
C LEU A 45 0.27 -21.84 12.73
N ARG A 46 1.07 -22.24 13.73
CA ARG A 46 1.89 -23.45 13.64
C ARG A 46 1.07 -24.72 13.40
N SER A 47 -0.12 -24.79 14.01
CA SER A 47 -1.04 -25.92 13.87
C SER A 47 -1.83 -25.91 12.56
N ASN A 48 -1.91 -24.77 11.87
CA ASN A 48 -2.56 -24.66 10.57
C ASN A 48 -1.95 -23.49 9.78
N PRO A 49 -0.88 -23.75 9.00
CA PRO A 49 -0.19 -22.73 8.20
C PRO A 49 -1.07 -22.04 7.15
N ASP A 50 -2.27 -22.60 6.88
CA ASP A 50 -3.23 -21.97 5.98
C ASP A 50 -4.00 -20.80 6.59
N HIS A 51 -3.96 -20.67 7.91
CA HIS A 51 -4.68 -19.64 8.63
C HIS A 51 -3.73 -18.52 9.06
N LEU A 52 -3.84 -17.35 8.42
CA LEU A 52 -3.26 -16.12 8.94
C LEU A 52 -4.16 -15.49 9.99
N ARG A 53 -3.53 -14.94 11.01
CA ARG A 53 -4.20 -14.18 12.08
C ARG A 53 -3.51 -12.85 12.30
N ALA A 54 -4.31 -11.84 12.60
CA ALA A 54 -3.87 -10.62 13.26
C ALA A 54 -4.17 -10.73 14.76
N LYS A 55 -3.23 -10.32 15.60
CA LYS A 55 -3.38 -10.29 17.06
C LYS A 55 -3.02 -8.92 17.59
N ILE A 56 -3.90 -8.40 18.43
CA ILE A 56 -3.64 -7.24 19.27
C ILE A 56 -3.36 -7.75 20.68
N LYS A 57 -2.29 -7.27 21.30
CA LYS A 57 -2.03 -7.43 22.73
C LYS A 57 -2.23 -6.05 23.39
N GLY A 58 -3.31 -5.88 24.14
CA GLY A 58 -3.40 -4.79 25.12
C GLY A 58 -2.40 -5.08 26.24
N GLY A 59 -1.57 -4.09 26.60
CA GLY A 59 -0.60 -4.19 27.69
C GLY A 59 -0.96 -3.27 28.85
N ASP A 60 -0.08 -3.18 29.85
CA ASP A 60 -0.29 -2.38 31.07
C ASP A 60 -0.57 -0.88 30.79
N ASP A 61 -0.07 -0.34 29.66
CA ASP A 61 -0.31 1.03 29.19
C ASP A 61 -1.56 1.18 28.28
N PHE A 62 -2.25 0.08 27.99
CA PHE A 62 -3.36 0.04 27.04
C PHE A 62 -4.57 -0.63 27.69
N PRO A 63 -5.57 0.14 28.16
CA PRO A 63 -6.80 -0.42 28.69
C PRO A 63 -7.49 -1.30 27.63
N GLU A 64 -8.48 -2.06 28.09
CA GLU A 64 -9.39 -2.81 27.21
C GLU A 64 -9.74 -1.98 25.97
N VAL A 65 -9.40 -2.51 24.79
CA VAL A 65 -9.63 -1.80 23.53
C VAL A 65 -11.13 -1.85 23.29
N SER A 66 -11.75 -0.67 23.25
CA SER A 66 -13.19 -0.57 23.02
C SER A 66 -13.58 -1.19 21.68
N ASP A 67 -14.81 -1.68 21.55
CA ASP A 67 -15.32 -2.20 20.27
C ASP A 67 -15.23 -1.17 19.14
N ASN A 68 -15.40 0.11 19.47
CA ASN A 68 -15.25 1.20 18.52
C ASN A 68 -13.79 1.34 18.04
N ASP A 69 -12.82 1.21 18.95
CA ASP A 69 -11.41 1.26 18.60
C ASP A 69 -10.98 0.02 17.82
N LEU A 70 -11.47 -1.17 18.18
CA LEU A 70 -11.28 -2.40 17.39
C LEU A 70 -11.82 -2.22 15.97
N LYS A 71 -12.97 -1.58 15.80
CA LYS A 71 -13.54 -1.26 14.47
C LYS A 71 -12.63 -0.31 13.69
N LYS A 72 -12.15 0.78 14.30
CA LYS A 72 -11.23 1.73 13.66
C LYS A 72 -9.90 1.07 13.29
N ILE A 73 -9.33 0.25 14.18
CA ILE A 73 -8.11 -0.52 13.94
C ILE A 73 -8.30 -1.48 12.78
N ARG A 74 -9.43 -2.21 12.75
CA ARG A 74 -9.78 -3.10 11.64
C ARG A 74 -9.84 -2.34 10.33
N ILE A 75 -10.53 -1.19 10.28
CA ILE A 75 -10.64 -0.36 9.07
C ILE A 75 -9.26 0.10 8.62
N LYS A 76 -8.42 0.61 9.54
CA LYS A 76 -7.06 1.05 9.20
C LYS A 76 -6.22 -0.10 8.64
N LEU A 77 -6.20 -1.24 9.31
CA LEU A 77 -5.46 -2.42 8.86
C LEU A 77 -6.01 -2.95 7.53
N GLN A 78 -7.33 -2.95 7.34
CA GLN A 78 -7.97 -3.33 6.09
C GLN A 78 -7.56 -2.40 4.94
N ASN A 79 -7.44 -1.10 5.18
CA ASN A 79 -6.98 -0.13 4.18
C ASN A 79 -5.50 -0.36 3.82
N ASP A 80 -4.66 -0.64 4.82
CA ASP A 80 -3.25 -0.95 4.63
C ASP A 80 -3.05 -2.26 3.84
N LEU A 81 -3.95 -3.24 4.02
CA LEU A 81 -3.96 -4.52 3.31
C LEU A 81 -4.83 -4.53 2.05
N LEU A 82 -5.38 -3.38 1.63
CA LEU A 82 -6.35 -3.30 0.53
C LEU A 82 -5.80 -3.91 -0.78
N GLY A 83 -6.48 -4.93 -1.29
CA GLY A 83 -6.08 -5.68 -2.50
C GLY A 83 -5.14 -6.86 -2.25
N VAL A 84 -4.58 -6.99 -1.04
CA VAL A 84 -3.69 -8.09 -0.65
C VAL A 84 -4.41 -9.11 0.20
N ALA A 85 -5.17 -8.63 1.19
CA ALA A 85 -5.89 -9.48 2.11
C ALA A 85 -7.12 -8.76 2.67
N SER A 86 -8.10 -9.55 3.12
CA SER A 86 -9.21 -9.07 3.93
C SER A 86 -8.95 -9.37 5.41
N VAL A 87 -9.37 -8.43 6.26
CA VAL A 87 -9.26 -8.49 7.71
C VAL A 87 -10.66 -8.72 8.27
N GLY A 88 -10.84 -9.84 8.97
CA GLY A 88 -12.06 -10.15 9.69
C GLY A 88 -12.30 -9.21 10.88
N THR A 89 -13.44 -9.35 11.53
CA THR A 89 -13.72 -8.64 12.77
C THR A 89 -12.79 -9.14 13.87
N PHE A 90 -12.25 -8.22 14.67
CA PHE A 90 -11.50 -8.57 15.88
C PHE A 90 -12.47 -9.12 16.92
N THR A 91 -12.17 -10.29 17.46
CA THR A 91 -12.89 -10.90 18.58
C THR A 91 -11.98 -10.95 19.81
N SER A 92 -12.57 -10.65 20.98
CA SER A 92 -11.87 -10.82 22.26
C SER A 92 -11.70 -12.30 22.56
N LEU A 93 -10.49 -12.72 22.92
CA LEU A 93 -10.21 -14.03 23.51
C LEU A 93 -10.08 -13.97 25.04
N GLY A 94 -10.47 -12.83 25.63
CA GLY A 94 -10.37 -12.58 27.05
C GLY A 94 -8.98 -12.13 27.49
N ARG A 95 -8.82 -12.10 28.81
CA ARG A 95 -7.64 -11.59 29.51
C ARG A 95 -6.73 -12.75 29.90
N ARG A 96 -5.41 -12.58 29.74
CA ARG A 96 -4.41 -13.48 30.33
C ARG A 96 -3.40 -12.63 31.09
N GLY A 97 -3.36 -12.78 32.42
CA GLY A 97 -2.63 -11.85 33.28
C GLY A 97 -3.21 -10.44 33.18
N GLU A 98 -2.36 -9.44 32.97
CA GLU A 98 -2.77 -8.04 32.80
C GLU A 98 -3.14 -7.69 31.35
N ALA A 99 -2.90 -8.60 30.39
CA ALA A 99 -3.09 -8.31 28.97
C ALA A 99 -4.43 -8.80 28.41
N HIS A 100 -5.10 -7.94 27.64
CA HIS A 100 -6.27 -8.29 26.83
C HIS A 100 -5.83 -8.71 25.42
N TYR A 101 -6.43 -9.78 24.90
CA TYR A 101 -6.06 -10.34 23.60
C TYR A 101 -7.23 -10.32 22.63
N TYR A 102 -6.98 -9.78 21.44
CA TYR A 102 -7.95 -9.74 20.36
C TYR A 102 -7.37 -10.35 19.10
N TYR A 103 -8.20 -11.09 18.36
CA TYR A 103 -7.78 -11.74 17.13
C TYR A 103 -8.74 -11.48 15.97
N ALA A 104 -8.17 -11.32 14.78
CA ALA A 104 -8.92 -11.32 13.55
C ALA A 104 -8.34 -12.36 12.59
N HIS A 105 -9.21 -13.00 11.81
CA HIS A 105 -8.78 -13.82 10.68
C HIS A 105 -8.30 -12.92 9.55
N ILE A 106 -7.16 -13.25 8.94
CA ILE A 106 -6.72 -12.64 7.70
C ILE A 106 -6.90 -13.65 6.58
N THR A 107 -7.65 -13.26 5.55
CA THR A 107 -7.84 -14.08 4.35
C THR A 107 -7.08 -13.42 3.21
N MET A 108 -6.10 -14.13 2.64
CA MET A 108 -5.40 -13.64 1.46
C MET A 108 -6.40 -13.45 0.32
N SER A 109 -6.33 -12.32 -0.36
CA SER A 109 -7.15 -12.08 -1.53
C SER A 109 -6.80 -13.10 -2.61
N LYS A 110 -7.81 -13.72 -3.24
CA LYS A 110 -7.61 -14.48 -4.50
C LYS A 110 -7.05 -13.57 -5.60
N LYS A 111 -7.21 -12.24 -5.46
CA LYS A 111 -6.56 -11.19 -6.26
C LYS A 111 -5.23 -10.69 -5.66
N SER A 112 -4.54 -11.45 -4.81
CA SER A 112 -3.11 -11.20 -4.49
C SER A 112 -2.23 -11.19 -5.74
N ALA A 113 -2.76 -11.75 -6.84
CA ALA A 113 -2.33 -11.50 -8.21
C ALA A 113 -2.12 -10.01 -8.52
N ASP A 114 -2.88 -9.06 -7.95
CA ASP A 114 -2.71 -7.62 -8.18
C ASP A 114 -1.38 -7.10 -7.65
N LEU A 115 -0.87 -7.61 -6.52
CA LEU A 115 0.43 -7.19 -6.00
C LEU A 115 1.57 -7.83 -6.79
N VAL A 116 1.42 -9.08 -7.20
CA VAL A 116 2.31 -9.74 -8.16
C VAL A 116 2.26 -9.02 -9.52
N LEU A 117 1.10 -8.54 -9.96
CA LEU A 117 0.91 -7.81 -11.20
C LEU A 117 1.50 -6.39 -11.11
N ILE A 118 1.38 -5.73 -9.97
CA ILE A 118 2.03 -4.43 -9.70
C ILE A 118 3.54 -4.61 -9.66
N GLN A 119 4.05 -5.65 -9.00
CA GLN A 119 5.49 -5.97 -8.98
C GLN A 119 6.00 -6.36 -10.36
N LYS A 120 5.27 -7.20 -11.12
CA LYS A 120 5.60 -7.53 -12.50
C LYS A 120 5.54 -6.30 -13.41
N GLY A 121 4.56 -5.42 -13.22
CA GLY A 121 4.43 -4.15 -13.93
C GLY A 121 5.58 -3.21 -13.61
N ALA A 122 6.00 -3.14 -12.35
CA ALA A 122 7.15 -2.36 -11.89
C ALA A 122 8.49 -2.95 -12.40
N GLN A 123 8.64 -4.28 -12.41
CA GLN A 123 9.78 -4.96 -13.00
C GLN A 123 9.87 -4.67 -14.51
N HIS A 124 8.74 -4.76 -15.22
CA HIS A 124 8.66 -4.43 -16.63
C HIS A 124 8.95 -2.94 -16.89
N ALA A 125 8.49 -2.05 -16.00
CA ALA A 125 8.83 -0.63 -16.05
C ALA A 125 10.32 -0.38 -15.88
N LEU A 126 10.94 -1.02 -14.88
CA LEU A 126 12.38 -0.99 -14.67
C LEU A 126 13.14 -1.45 -15.93
N GLU A 127 12.70 -2.54 -16.55
CA GLU A 127 13.30 -3.05 -17.78
C GLU A 127 13.18 -2.09 -18.96
N GLN A 128 12.03 -1.44 -19.13
CA GLN A 128 11.82 -0.44 -20.19
C GLN A 128 12.58 0.86 -19.94
N LEU A 129 12.81 1.23 -18.69
CA LEU A 129 13.58 2.40 -18.30
C LEU A 129 15.10 2.14 -18.32
N LYS A 130 15.52 0.87 -18.36
CA LYS A 130 16.93 0.51 -18.38
C LYS A 130 17.60 1.06 -19.64
N GLY A 131 18.64 1.87 -19.44
CA GLY A 131 19.36 2.52 -20.53
C GLY A 131 18.73 3.82 -21.04
N ILE A 132 17.61 4.25 -20.47
CA ILE A 132 17.06 5.59 -20.69
C ILE A 132 17.80 6.58 -19.78
N ASP A 133 18.48 7.55 -20.35
CA ASP A 133 19.09 8.65 -19.59
C ASP A 133 18.06 9.76 -19.28
N ALA A 134 18.41 10.65 -18.33
CA ALA A 134 17.53 11.73 -17.90
C ALA A 134 17.16 12.72 -19.03
N GLY A 135 18.03 12.91 -20.02
CA GLY A 135 17.78 13.75 -21.18
C GLY A 135 16.75 13.12 -22.13
N THR A 136 16.90 11.83 -22.41
CA THR A 136 15.93 11.04 -23.19
C THR A 136 14.57 11.01 -22.49
N PHE A 137 14.55 10.75 -21.19
CA PHE A 137 13.32 10.76 -20.39
C PHE A 137 12.61 12.12 -20.45
N ARG A 138 13.36 13.22 -20.28
CA ARG A 138 12.82 14.58 -20.36
C ARG A 138 12.20 14.87 -21.73
N LYS A 139 12.83 14.46 -22.83
CA LYS A 139 12.27 14.58 -24.18
C LYS A 139 10.97 13.78 -24.33
N GLY A 140 10.89 12.60 -23.70
CA GLY A 140 9.64 11.84 -23.63
C GLY A 140 8.52 12.61 -22.95
N LEU A 141 8.79 13.20 -21.78
CA LEU A 141 7.80 14.04 -21.08
C LEU A 141 7.37 15.25 -21.90
N ASP A 142 8.28 15.85 -22.67
CA ASP A 142 7.95 16.96 -23.57
C ASP A 142 7.03 16.51 -24.72
N LYS A 143 7.26 15.32 -25.28
CA LYS A 143 6.39 14.71 -26.31
C LYS A 143 5.00 14.36 -25.78
N LEU A 144 4.86 14.05 -24.50
CA LEU A 144 3.55 13.87 -23.84
C LEU A 144 2.75 15.17 -23.68
N GLY A 145 3.31 16.33 -24.07
CA GLY A 145 2.66 17.62 -23.90
C GLY A 145 2.50 18.05 -22.44
N LEU A 146 3.22 17.41 -21.52
CA LEU A 146 3.08 17.66 -20.08
C LEU A 146 3.66 19.02 -19.69
N PRO A 147 2.86 19.93 -19.08
CA PRO A 147 3.36 21.20 -18.59
C PRO A 147 4.50 21.00 -17.59
N ARG A 148 5.53 21.86 -17.66
CA ARG A 148 6.74 21.75 -16.81
C ARG A 148 6.45 21.73 -15.32
N SER A 149 5.44 22.48 -14.89
CA SER A 149 4.99 22.59 -13.49
C SER A 149 3.90 21.60 -13.11
N SER A 150 3.41 20.78 -14.04
CA SER A 150 2.33 19.84 -13.74
C SER A 150 2.78 18.78 -12.75
N LYS A 151 1.88 18.40 -11.82
CA LYS A 151 2.20 17.38 -10.82
C LYS A 151 2.44 16.02 -11.47
N VAL A 152 1.77 15.73 -12.59
CA VAL A 152 2.02 14.50 -13.38
C VAL A 152 3.48 14.44 -13.85
N ARG A 153 3.99 15.51 -14.44
CA ARG A 153 5.38 15.56 -14.91
C ARG A 153 6.38 15.38 -13.77
N LEU A 154 6.17 16.10 -12.67
CA LEU A 154 7.02 16.01 -11.48
C LEU A 154 6.98 14.59 -10.89
N SER A 155 5.81 13.97 -10.85
CA SER A 155 5.62 12.60 -10.37
C SER A 155 6.38 11.60 -11.22
N LEU A 156 6.20 11.64 -12.55
CA LEU A 156 6.92 10.75 -13.47
C LEU A 156 8.44 10.93 -13.37
N THR A 157 8.92 12.17 -13.17
CA THR A 157 10.34 12.45 -12.96
C THR A 157 10.88 11.82 -11.67
N ARG A 158 10.11 11.89 -10.58
CA ARG A 158 10.49 11.26 -9.29
C ARG A 158 10.48 9.74 -9.39
N ILE A 159 9.46 9.16 -10.01
CA ILE A 159 9.36 7.71 -10.25
C ILE A 159 10.56 7.22 -11.06
N PHE A 160 10.92 7.94 -12.13
CA PHE A 160 12.10 7.60 -12.94
C PHE A 160 13.40 7.68 -12.14
N ARG A 161 13.56 8.67 -11.27
CA ARG A 161 14.78 8.81 -10.46
C ARG A 161 14.99 7.62 -9.52
N GLU A 162 13.91 7.12 -8.91
CA GLU A 162 13.97 5.95 -8.03
C GLU A 162 13.79 4.63 -8.79
N SER A 163 13.78 4.65 -10.13
CA SER A 163 13.59 3.44 -10.93
C SER A 163 14.77 2.48 -10.87
N GLY A 164 15.81 2.74 -10.08
CA GLY A 164 16.90 1.78 -9.83
C GLY A 164 16.51 0.66 -8.85
N ASP A 165 15.50 0.89 -8.02
CA ASP A 165 15.00 -0.07 -7.03
C ASP A 165 13.47 -0.16 -7.12
N ILE A 166 12.93 -1.37 -7.19
CA ILE A 166 11.49 -1.59 -7.38
C ILE A 166 10.68 -1.18 -6.16
N GLU A 167 11.20 -1.43 -4.95
CA GLU A 167 10.51 -1.06 -3.71
C GLU A 167 10.48 0.47 -3.59
N GLU A 168 11.61 1.15 -3.84
CA GLU A 168 11.67 2.61 -3.83
C GLU A 168 10.78 3.24 -4.91
N MET A 169 10.82 2.71 -6.14
CA MET A 169 9.95 3.17 -7.24
C MET A 169 8.47 3.03 -6.89
N LEU A 170 8.05 1.87 -6.37
CA LEU A 170 6.66 1.64 -5.96
C LEU A 170 6.24 2.54 -4.81
N THR A 171 7.15 2.77 -3.85
CA THR A 171 6.91 3.72 -2.77
C THR A 171 6.68 5.14 -3.31
N VAL A 172 7.50 5.61 -4.25
CA VAL A 172 7.28 6.93 -4.88
C VAL A 172 5.98 6.97 -5.68
N VAL A 173 5.65 5.91 -6.43
CA VAL A 173 4.36 5.81 -7.14
C VAL A 173 3.18 6.04 -6.18
N VAL A 174 3.19 5.39 -5.00
CA VAL A 174 2.12 5.56 -4.00
C VAL A 174 2.09 6.98 -3.44
N GLN A 175 3.24 7.57 -3.14
CA GLN A 175 3.29 8.94 -2.61
C GLN A 175 2.76 9.97 -3.61
N GLU A 176 3.21 9.89 -4.85
CA GLU A 176 2.77 10.80 -5.91
C GLU A 176 1.31 10.58 -6.27
N ALA A 177 0.82 9.34 -6.21
CA ALA A 177 -0.59 9.04 -6.40
C ALA A 177 -1.48 9.76 -5.37
N GLY A 178 -1.08 9.76 -4.09
CA GLY A 178 -1.81 10.48 -3.04
C GLY A 178 -1.83 11.99 -3.23
N ILE A 179 -0.84 12.55 -3.91
CA ILE A 179 -0.78 13.98 -4.28
C ILE A 179 -1.71 14.27 -5.46
N ILE A 180 -1.60 13.51 -6.55
CA ILE A 180 -2.39 13.70 -7.78
C ILE A 180 -3.87 13.44 -7.52
N ALA A 181 -4.21 12.44 -6.71
CA ALA A 181 -5.59 12.09 -6.37
C ALA A 181 -6.38 13.26 -5.75
N LYS A 182 -5.68 14.21 -5.12
CA LYS A 182 -6.26 15.37 -4.43
C LYS A 182 -6.38 16.62 -5.32
N THR A 183 -5.92 16.56 -6.57
CA THR A 183 -5.84 17.74 -7.46
C THR A 183 -6.60 17.49 -8.75
N ALA A 184 -6.76 18.51 -9.60
CA ALA A 184 -7.33 18.31 -10.94
C ALA A 184 -6.39 17.55 -11.89
N ASP A 185 -5.12 17.33 -11.49
CA ASP A 185 -4.08 16.72 -12.33
C ASP A 185 -4.35 15.25 -12.66
N TRP A 186 -5.27 14.57 -11.95
CA TRP A 186 -5.68 13.22 -12.34
C TRP A 186 -6.30 13.21 -13.75
N ARG A 187 -6.93 14.30 -14.20
CA ARG A 187 -7.47 14.40 -15.57
C ARG A 187 -6.34 14.43 -16.59
N LEU A 188 -5.30 15.22 -16.32
CA LEU A 188 -4.09 15.26 -17.15
C LEU A 188 -3.42 13.88 -17.22
N LEU A 189 -3.34 13.16 -16.10
CA LEU A 189 -2.80 11.79 -16.09
C LEU A 189 -3.68 10.83 -16.91
N LYS A 190 -5.00 10.99 -16.87
CA LYS A 190 -5.94 10.22 -17.68
C LYS A 190 -5.71 10.48 -19.17
N ASP A 191 -5.61 11.74 -19.56
CA ASP A 191 -5.40 12.13 -20.96
C ASP A 191 -4.07 11.58 -21.50
N VAL A 192 -3.01 11.65 -20.70
CA VAL A 192 -1.71 11.05 -21.05
C VAL A 192 -1.81 9.54 -21.17
N LYS A 193 -2.50 8.85 -20.25
CA LYS A 193 -2.69 7.40 -20.32
C LYS A 193 -3.42 6.98 -21.60
N GLU A 194 -4.44 7.72 -22.00
CA GLU A 194 -5.30 7.37 -23.14
C GLU A 194 -4.68 7.73 -24.50
N ASN A 195 -3.79 8.73 -24.54
CA ASN A 195 -3.28 9.31 -25.79
C ASN A 195 -1.74 9.32 -25.90
N SER A 196 -1.01 8.54 -25.08
CA SER A 196 0.46 8.56 -25.11
C SER A 196 1.04 7.84 -26.33
N ASP A 197 1.85 8.59 -27.09
CA ASP A 197 2.68 8.07 -28.18
C ASP A 197 4.15 7.82 -27.76
N VAL A 198 4.42 7.66 -26.45
CA VAL A 198 5.78 7.44 -25.94
C VAL A 198 5.87 6.07 -25.27
N PRO A 199 6.16 4.98 -26.03
CA PRO A 199 5.95 3.60 -25.57
C PRO A 199 6.64 3.25 -24.26
N TYR A 200 7.89 3.71 -24.06
CA TYR A 200 8.66 3.40 -22.85
C TYR A 200 8.13 4.10 -21.58
N LEU A 201 7.27 5.13 -21.73
CA LEU A 201 6.61 5.80 -20.61
C LEU A 201 5.26 5.17 -20.25
N ASN A 202 4.66 4.41 -21.16
CA ASN A 202 3.30 3.87 -20.98
C ASN A 202 3.18 3.06 -19.70
N ILE A 203 4.18 2.24 -19.39
CA ILE A 203 4.12 1.37 -18.21
C ILE A 203 4.19 2.16 -16.90
N ILE A 204 5.01 3.21 -16.80
CA ILE A 204 5.05 4.05 -15.58
C ILE A 204 3.81 4.94 -15.46
N VAL A 205 3.26 5.39 -16.59
CA VAL A 205 1.98 6.11 -16.64
C VAL A 205 0.85 5.21 -16.16
N GLU A 206 0.82 3.95 -16.61
CA GLU A 206 -0.15 2.94 -16.17
C GLU A 206 -0.04 2.64 -14.67
N LEU A 207 1.17 2.46 -14.16
CA LEU A 207 1.41 2.24 -12.73
C LEU A 207 0.90 3.40 -11.88
N LEU A 208 1.26 4.64 -12.27
CA LEU A 208 0.81 5.84 -11.58
C LEU A 208 -0.71 6.01 -11.68
N TRP A 209 -1.31 5.77 -12.84
CA TRP A 209 -2.76 5.84 -13.03
C TRP A 209 -3.51 4.89 -12.11
N LYS A 210 -3.10 3.61 -12.04
CA LYS A 210 -3.73 2.61 -11.18
C LYS A 210 -3.63 3.01 -9.70
N ALA A 211 -2.48 3.54 -9.28
CA ALA A 211 -2.30 4.02 -7.92
C ALA A 211 -3.20 5.23 -7.62
N VAL A 212 -3.29 6.22 -8.53
CA VAL A 212 -4.18 7.39 -8.38
C VAL A 212 -5.64 6.98 -8.32
N ALA A 213 -6.09 6.07 -9.19
CA ALA A 213 -7.46 5.59 -9.19
C ALA A 213 -7.83 4.92 -7.87
N LYS A 214 -6.90 4.15 -7.29
CA LYS A 214 -7.07 3.53 -5.97
C LYS A 214 -7.17 4.56 -4.85
N GLU A 215 -6.27 5.53 -4.79
CA GLU A 215 -6.30 6.61 -3.79
C GLU A 215 -7.60 7.41 -3.84
N ARG A 216 -8.11 7.68 -5.05
CA ARG A 216 -9.39 8.36 -5.22
C ARG A 216 -10.57 7.53 -4.72
N LEU A 217 -10.56 6.22 -4.98
CA LEU A 217 -11.59 5.32 -4.46
C LEU A 217 -11.57 5.27 -2.92
N ILE A 218 -10.38 5.19 -2.31
CA ILE A 218 -10.22 5.20 -0.85
C ILE A 218 -10.84 6.48 -0.28
N LYS A 219 -10.50 7.64 -0.83
CA LYS A 219 -11.05 8.92 -0.37
C LYS A 219 -12.58 8.96 -0.48
N THR A 220 -13.15 8.51 -1.60
CA THR A 220 -14.60 8.43 -1.76
C THR A 220 -15.25 7.52 -0.72
N LEU A 221 -14.62 6.40 -0.37
CA LEU A 221 -15.13 5.52 0.68
C LEU A 221 -15.02 6.17 2.06
N GLU A 222 -13.95 6.89 2.36
CA GLU A 222 -13.81 7.63 3.63
C GLU A 222 -14.86 8.73 3.76
N ASP A 223 -15.13 9.48 2.69
CA ASP A 223 -16.15 10.55 2.65
C ASP A 223 -17.57 10.00 2.83
N ILE A 224 -17.84 8.74 2.48
CA ILE A 224 -19.16 8.09 2.68
C ILE A 224 -19.36 7.63 4.14
N HIS A 225 -18.27 7.35 4.86
CA HIS A 225 -18.33 6.78 6.21
C HIS A 225 -18.12 7.81 7.34
N ASN A 226 -17.76 9.04 7.01
CA ASN A 226 -17.69 10.19 7.93
C ASN A 226 -18.95 11.04 7.82
#